data_AF-A0A7J9M5V1-F1
#
_entry.id   AF-A0A7J9M5V1-F1
#
_cell.length_a   1.000
_cell.length_b   1.000
_cell.length_c   1.000
_cell.angle_alpha   90.00
_cell.angle_beta   90.00
_cell.angle_gamma   90.00
#
_symmetry.space_group_name_H-M   'P 1'
#
loop_
_entity.id
_entity.type
_entity.pdbx_description
1 polymer ?
#
loop_
_entity_poly.entity_id
_entity_poly.type
_entity_poly.pdbx_seq_one_letter_code
_entity_poly.pdbx_strand_id
1 'polypeptide(L)'
;MDCELKKDCHDGIVVNGGSDGLLLSHANSNKLIIDTDPGIDDSMAIFMAFQNPEYEILGLTTIFGNVQTEDATRNALLLCEIAGRPDVPVAQGSPEPLT
;
A
#
# COMPACT_ATOMS: atom_id res chain seq x y z
N MET A 1 -32.33 -15.93 -13.44
CA MET A 1 -30.98 -16.34 -13.87
C MET A 1 -30.46 -15.28 -14.81
N ASP A 2 -30.20 -14.15 -14.16
CA ASP A 2 -29.12 -13.18 -14.36
C ASP A 2 -28.84 -12.70 -15.79
N CYS A 3 -29.35 -11.50 -16.01
CA CYS A 3 -28.96 -10.56 -17.05
C CYS A 3 -27.71 -9.83 -16.53
N GLU A 4 -26.50 -10.25 -16.94
CA GLU A 4 -25.29 -9.48 -16.66
C GLU A 4 -25.04 -8.46 -17.78
N LEU A 5 -25.08 -7.18 -17.39
CA LEU A 5 -24.72 -6.05 -18.22
C LEU A 5 -23.22 -6.08 -18.55
N LYS A 6 -22.90 -6.01 -19.84
CA LYS A 6 -21.57 -5.64 -20.35
C LYS A 6 -21.33 -4.13 -20.24
N LYS A 7 -20.09 -3.72 -19.94
CA LYS A 7 -19.39 -2.63 -20.66
C LYS A 7 -17.88 -2.57 -20.40
N ASP A 8 -17.16 -3.15 -21.35
CA ASP A 8 -15.90 -2.79 -22.05
C ASP A 8 -15.03 -1.62 -21.57
N CYS A 9 -13.70 -1.81 -21.72
CA CYS A 9 -12.67 -0.91 -22.29
C CYS A 9 -11.29 -1.38 -21.75
N HIS A 10 -10.30 -1.89 -22.47
CA HIS A 10 -10.00 -2.03 -23.90
C HIS A 10 -9.08 -3.25 -24.11
N ASP A 11 -9.25 -3.89 -25.25
CA ASP A 11 -8.45 -4.99 -25.76
C ASP A 11 -6.97 -4.66 -25.87
N GLY A 12 -6.13 -5.60 -25.43
CA GLY A 12 -4.75 -5.74 -25.86
C GLY A 12 -4.54 -7.15 -26.40
N ILE A 13 -4.87 -7.37 -27.67
CA ILE A 13 -4.40 -8.54 -28.42
C ILE A 13 -2.89 -8.40 -28.61
N VAL A 14 -2.12 -9.39 -28.15
CA VAL A 14 -0.77 -9.66 -28.66
C VAL A 14 -0.71 -11.12 -29.08
N VAL A 15 -0.67 -11.32 -30.40
CA VAL A 15 -0.32 -12.58 -31.03
C VAL A 15 1.20 -12.66 -31.20
N ASN A 16 1.81 -13.80 -30.85
CA ASN A 16 2.67 -14.60 -31.73
C ASN A 16 3.30 -15.79 -30.98
N GLY A 17 2.77 -16.98 -31.31
CA GLY A 17 3.47 -18.28 -31.44
C GLY A 17 4.46 -18.75 -30.38
N GLY A 18 4.08 -19.80 -29.65
CA GLY A 18 5.01 -20.68 -28.94
C GLY A 18 4.49 -21.10 -27.58
N SER A 19 4.05 -22.35 -27.47
CA SER A 19 3.65 -23.01 -26.23
C SER A 19 4.77 -22.95 -25.19
N ASP A 20 4.46 -22.38 -24.02
CA ASP A 20 4.70 -22.94 -22.67
C ASP A 20 4.67 -21.82 -21.60
N GLY A 21 3.53 -21.71 -20.91
CA GLY A 21 3.46 -21.42 -19.46
C GLY A 21 3.99 -20.10 -18.91
N LEU A 22 3.07 -19.13 -18.75
CA LEU A 22 3.00 -18.17 -17.63
C LEU A 22 4.22 -17.25 -17.39
N LEU A 23 4.53 -16.36 -18.34
CA LEU A 23 5.08 -15.05 -17.94
C LEU A 23 3.91 -14.15 -17.53
N LEU A 24 3.54 -14.21 -16.25
CA LEU A 24 2.97 -13.04 -15.58
C LEU A 24 4.10 -12.00 -15.60
N SER A 25 4.11 -11.18 -16.65
CA SER A 25 4.91 -9.95 -16.69
C SER A 25 4.67 -9.27 -15.35
N HIS A 26 5.73 -9.01 -14.60
CA HIS A 26 5.67 -8.18 -13.42
C HIS A 26 5.01 -6.86 -13.84
N ALA A 27 3.71 -6.73 -13.60
CA ALA A 27 3.06 -5.42 -13.61
C ALA A 27 3.88 -4.65 -12.57
N ASN A 28 4.56 -3.59 -13.00
CA ASN A 28 5.39 -2.76 -12.13
C ASN A 28 4.49 -2.27 -10.99
N SER A 29 4.45 -3.02 -9.88
CA SER A 29 3.78 -2.59 -8.67
C SER A 29 4.60 -1.42 -8.15
N ASN A 30 3.95 -0.27 -8.02
CA ASN A 30 4.60 0.95 -7.60
C ASN A 30 5.05 0.76 -6.15
N LYS A 31 6.36 0.65 -5.96
CA LYS A 31 6.96 0.46 -4.64
C LYS A 31 6.80 1.73 -3.81
N LEU A 32 6.25 1.59 -2.60
CA LEU A 32 5.93 2.72 -1.74
C LEU A 32 6.51 2.54 -0.34
N ILE A 33 7.14 3.59 0.16
CA ILE A 33 7.41 3.80 1.59
C ILE A 33 6.51 4.97 2.01
N ILE A 34 5.78 4.81 3.12
CA ILE A 34 4.87 5.83 3.63
C ILE A 34 5.51 6.45 4.87
N ASP A 35 5.85 7.74 4.80
CA ASP A 35 6.30 8.54 5.95
C ASP A 35 5.13 9.33 6.51
N THR A 36 4.79 9.13 7.78
CA THR A 36 3.51 9.59 8.34
C THR A 36 3.53 9.72 9.86
N ASP A 37 2.65 10.55 10.41
CA ASP A 37 2.41 10.76 11.84
C ASP A 37 0.96 10.37 12.20
N PRO A 38 0.60 9.07 12.16
CA PRO A 38 -0.77 8.63 11.88
C PRO A 38 -1.87 9.33 12.69
N GLY A 39 -2.50 10.32 12.04
CA GLY A 39 -3.78 10.90 12.40
C GLY A 39 -4.95 10.16 11.75
N ILE A 40 -6.14 10.77 11.80
CA ILE A 40 -7.37 10.17 11.27
C ILE A 40 -7.30 10.00 9.74
N ASP A 41 -6.81 11.01 9.04
CA ASP A 41 -6.66 11.05 7.59
C ASP A 41 -5.52 10.16 7.10
N ASP A 42 -4.37 10.17 7.77
CA ASP A 42 -3.27 9.24 7.49
C ASP A 42 -3.71 7.78 7.59
N SER A 43 -4.47 7.46 8.63
CA SER A 43 -4.98 6.10 8.85
C SER A 43 -5.84 5.64 7.66
N MET A 44 -6.70 6.52 7.14
CA MET A 44 -7.48 6.21 5.94
C MET A 44 -6.59 6.06 4.71
N ALA A 45 -5.58 6.92 4.52
CA ALA A 45 -4.65 6.83 3.40
C ALA A 45 -3.85 5.51 3.41
N ILE A 46 -3.35 5.09 4.58
CA ILE A 46 -2.65 3.81 4.76
C ILE A 46 -3.57 2.64 4.38
N PHE A 47 -4.82 2.63 4.85
CA PHE A 47 -5.76 1.58 4.47
C PHE A 47 -6.08 1.57 2.97
N MET A 48 -6.25 2.74 2.35
CA MET A 48 -6.44 2.84 0.90
C MET A 48 -5.21 2.30 0.14
N ALA A 49 -4.01 2.60 0.63
CA ALA A 49 -2.77 2.10 0.03
C ALA A 49 -2.64 0.58 0.14
N PHE A 50 -2.97 -0.01 1.29
CA PHE A 50 -2.96 -1.48 1.46
C PHE A 50 -3.98 -2.20 0.58
N GLN A 51 -5.11 -1.56 0.26
CA GLN A 51 -6.16 -2.14 -0.58
C GLN A 51 -5.92 -1.95 -2.08
N ASN A 52 -4.96 -1.13 -2.50
CA ASN A 52 -4.69 -0.89 -3.91
C ASN A 52 -3.65 -1.91 -4.45
N PRO A 53 -4.03 -2.81 -5.39
CA PRO A 53 -3.12 -3.83 -5.93
C PRO A 53 -1.98 -3.23 -6.78
N GLU A 54 -2.07 -1.96 -7.16
CA GLU A 54 -1.00 -1.27 -7.89
C GLU A 54 0.20 -0.90 -6.98
N TYR A 55 0.06 -0.98 -5.65
CA TYR A 55 1.12 -0.61 -4.70
C TYR A 55 1.75 -1.82 -4.01
N GLU A 56 3.08 -1.82 -3.98
CA GLU A 56 3.89 -2.72 -3.15
C GLU A 56 4.40 -1.90 -1.96
N ILE A 57 3.72 -2.01 -0.81
CA ILE A 57 4.12 -1.30 0.41
C ILE A 57 5.35 -1.98 1.01
N LEU A 58 6.48 -1.28 0.96
CA LEU A 58 7.76 -1.77 1.48
C LEU A 58 7.90 -1.58 3.00
N GLY A 59 7.21 -0.59 3.56
CA GLY A 59 7.29 -0.23 4.97
C GLY A 59 6.68 1.13 5.26
N LEU A 60 6.48 1.40 6.55
CA LEU A 60 6.08 2.70 7.07
C LEU A 60 7.23 3.29 7.87
N THR A 61 7.47 4.58 7.72
CA THR A 61 8.29 5.38 8.64
C THR A 61 7.37 6.32 9.40
N THR A 62 7.68 6.57 10.67
CA THR A 62 6.82 7.39 11.53
C THR A 62 7.53 8.61 12.07
N ILE A 63 6.83 9.75 12.11
CA ILE A 63 7.37 11.04 12.52
C ILE A 63 6.43 11.73 13.52
N PHE A 64 6.90 12.80 14.17
CA PHE A 64 6.07 13.65 15.04
C PHE A 64 5.19 14.59 14.20
N GLY A 65 4.04 15.00 14.76
CA GLY A 65 3.15 15.99 14.15
C GLY A 65 1.79 16.04 14.88
N ASN A 66 0.79 15.36 14.34
CA ASN A 66 -0.53 15.13 14.94
C ASN A 66 -0.42 14.51 16.34
N VAL A 67 0.55 13.62 16.51
CA VAL A 67 0.89 12.95 17.78
C VAL A 67 2.42 12.92 17.97
N GLN A 68 2.86 12.50 19.15
CA GLN A 68 4.28 12.24 19.40
C GLN A 68 4.76 11.04 18.59
N THR A 69 6.05 10.99 18.23
CA THR A 69 6.60 9.93 17.37
C THR A 69 6.35 8.52 17.93
N GLU A 70 6.38 8.33 19.25
CA GLU A 70 6.09 7.04 19.89
C GLU A 70 4.63 6.62 19.67
N ASP A 71 3.68 7.56 19.80
CA ASP A 71 2.26 7.30 19.55
C ASP A 71 2.01 7.06 18.05
N ALA A 72 2.68 7.80 17.17
CA ALA A 72 2.65 7.59 15.72
C ALA A 72 3.13 6.17 15.36
N THR A 73 4.26 5.75 15.93
CA THR A 73 4.83 4.41 15.73
C THR A 73 3.85 3.33 16.19
N ARG A 74 3.28 3.47 17.39
CA ARG A 74 2.27 2.53 17.91
C ARG A 74 1.03 2.48 17.03
N ASN A 75 0.53 3.63 16.56
CA ASN A 75 -0.62 3.70 15.68
C ASN A 75 -0.33 3.01 14.35
N ALA A 76 0.82 3.25 13.72
CA ALA A 76 1.22 2.59 12.47
C ALA A 76 1.27 1.06 12.62
N LEU A 77 1.85 0.55 13.72
CA LEU A 77 1.87 -0.88 14.01
C LEU A 77 0.44 -1.45 14.13
N LEU A 78 -0.44 -0.79 14.88
CA LEU A 78 -1.83 -1.20 15.03
C LEU A 78 -2.59 -1.18 13.69
N LEU A 79 -2.37 -0.16 12.86
CA LEU A 79 -2.98 -0.07 11.52
C LEU A 79 -2.53 -1.24 10.64
N CYS A 80 -1.25 -1.62 10.67
CA CYS A 80 -0.73 -2.79 9.95
C CYS A 80 -1.39 -4.09 10.43
N GLU A 81 -1.56 -4.26 11.75
CA GLU A 81 -2.27 -5.41 12.33
C GLU A 81 -3.73 -5.46 11.88
N ILE A 82 -4.46 -4.34 11.97
CA ILE A 82 -5.87 -4.23 11.57
C ILE A 82 -6.04 -4.51 10.07
N ALA A 83 -5.11 -4.04 9.24
CA ALA A 83 -5.10 -4.28 7.80
C ALA A 83 -4.75 -5.73 7.41
N GLY A 84 -4.41 -6.59 8.39
CA GLY A 84 -3.96 -7.97 8.13
C GLY A 84 -2.58 -8.03 7.48
N ARG A 85 -1.74 -7.00 7.69
CA ARG A 85 -0.39 -6.85 7.13
C ARG A 85 0.68 -6.69 8.23
N PRO A 86 0.76 -7.58 9.24
CA PRO A 86 1.74 -7.48 10.32
C PRO A 86 3.19 -7.72 9.85
N ASP A 87 3.38 -8.17 8.61
CA ASP A 87 4.66 -8.38 7.95
C ASP A 87 5.32 -7.08 7.47
N VAL A 88 4.55 -6.00 7.32
CA VAL A 88 5.06 -4.72 6.84
C VAL A 88 5.90 -4.06 7.94
N PRO A 89 7.18 -3.74 7.68
CA PRO A 89 8.03 -3.15 8.70
C PRO A 89 7.62 -1.71 9.01
N VAL A 90 7.63 -1.35 10.28
CA VAL A 90 7.45 0.03 10.76
C VAL A 90 8.74 0.49 11.43
N ALA A 91 9.30 1.60 10.96
CA ALA A 91 10.49 2.21 11.53
C ALA A 91 10.16 3.55 12.21
N GLN A 92 10.55 3.68 13.47
CA GLN A 92 10.39 4.92 14.22
C GLN A 92 11.41 5.98 13.74
N GLY A 93 10.93 7.18 13.42
CA GLY A 93 11.73 8.32 12.96
C GLY A 93 12.14 9.28 14.08
N SER A 94 12.42 10.53 13.71
CA SER A 94 12.88 11.57 14.65
C SER A 94 11.78 11.95 15.66
N PRO A 95 12.13 12.23 16.92
CA PRO A 95 11.18 12.81 17.89
C PRO A 95 10.97 14.32 17.72
N GLU A 96 11.83 15.01 16.97
CA GLU A 96 11.88 16.48 16.90
C GLU A 96 12.39 17.00 15.55
N PRO A 97 12.13 18.29 15.20
CA PRO A 97 12.61 18.88 13.95
C PRO A 97 14.13 19.11 13.95
N LEU A 98 14.69 19.38 12.77
CA LEU A 98 16.10 19.72 12.62
C LEU A 98 16.44 21.03 13.33
N THR A 99 17.62 21.07 13.97
CA THR A 99 18.21 22.25 14.64
C THR A 99 19.30 22.91 13.82
#